data_AF-A0A662BSX8-F1
#
_entry.id   AF-A0A662BSX8-F1
#
_cell.length_a   1.000
_cell.length_b   1.000
_cell.length_c   1.000
_cell.angle_alpha   90.00
_cell.angle_beta   90.00
_cell.angle_gamma   90.00
#
_symmetry.space_group_name_H-M   'P 1'
#
loop_
_entity.id
_entity.type
_entity.pdbx_description
1 polymer ?
#
loop_
_entity_poly.entity_id
_entity_poly.type
_entity_poly.pdbx_seq_one_letter_code
_entity_poly.pdbx_strand_id
1 'polypeptide(L)'
;MITINQIRSSEYLLINIIFALLFLSIFIYSLIFASSGAYPVKSVCDDIDTPICISKGLSRAFSQIMLGNIEEAKSLNKHSLLIFLFFLIQIISRVTLSVFYTISIKKRMVINLDIAFSSLLFIYCFKGFLIKLFETFFSFPNTYTY
;
A
#
# COMPACT_ATOMS: atom_id res chain seq x y z
N MET A 1 -0.07 3.29 39.38
CA MET A 1 0.55 4.37 38.61
C MET A 1 1.05 3.78 37.30
N ILE A 2 0.33 3.99 36.19
CA ILE A 2 0.71 3.44 34.88
C ILE A 2 1.83 4.31 34.31
N THR A 3 2.98 3.70 34.02
CA THR A 3 4.15 4.42 33.51
C THR A 3 3.95 4.83 32.05
N ILE A 4 4.47 6.00 31.62
CA ILE A 4 4.40 6.50 30.24
C ILE A 4 4.87 5.44 29.20
N ASN A 5 5.81 4.57 29.57
CA ASN A 5 6.30 3.48 28.74
C ASN A 5 5.31 2.31 28.56
N GLN A 6 4.37 2.10 29.49
CA GLN A 6 3.27 1.13 29.32
C GLN A 6 2.18 1.67 28.39
N ILE A 7 1.86 2.96 28.51
CA ILE A 7 0.92 3.69 27.64
C ILE A 7 1.41 3.58 26.18
N ARG A 8 2.65 4.05 25.92
CA ARG A 8 3.35 3.91 24.62
C ARG A 8 3.43 2.49 24.08
N SER A 9 3.40 1.49 24.96
CA SER A 9 3.44 0.09 24.55
C SER A 9 2.12 -0.35 23.92
N SER A 10 1.01 0.09 24.50
CA SER A 10 -0.33 -0.23 24.05
C SER A 10 -0.65 0.44 22.72
N GLU A 11 -0.32 1.72 22.55
CA GLU A 11 -0.63 2.45 21.32
C GLU A 11 0.10 1.89 20.10
N TYR A 12 1.38 1.59 20.22
CA TYR A 12 2.16 1.07 19.09
C TYR A 12 1.61 -0.27 18.58
N LEU A 13 1.28 -1.18 19.50
CA LEU A 13 0.69 -2.48 19.15
C LEU A 13 -0.70 -2.30 18.52
N LEU A 14 -1.52 -1.41 19.09
CA LEU A 14 -2.84 -1.07 18.54
C LEU A 14 -2.73 -0.52 17.11
N ILE A 15 -1.82 0.44 16.87
CA ILE A 15 -1.56 1.00 15.55
C ILE A 15 -1.15 -0.10 14.57
N ASN A 16 -0.24 -0.99 14.98
CA ASN A 16 0.20 -2.09 14.12
C ASN A 16 -0.92 -3.06 13.76
N ILE A 17 -1.82 -3.36 14.70
CA ILE A 17 -3.00 -4.20 14.45
C ILE A 17 -3.93 -3.51 13.44
N ILE A 18 -4.24 -2.22 13.64
CA ILE A 18 -5.10 -1.46 12.73
C ILE A 18 -4.52 -1.47 11.31
N PHE A 19 -3.22 -1.19 11.15
CA PHE A 19 -2.58 -1.21 9.84
C PHE A 19 -2.54 -2.61 9.23
N ALA A 20 -2.25 -3.65 10.01
CA ALA A 20 -2.25 -5.02 9.53
C ALA A 20 -3.65 -5.41 8.99
N LEU A 21 -4.72 -5.08 9.72
CA LEU A 21 -6.09 -5.32 9.29
C LEU A 21 -6.48 -4.51 8.05
N LEU A 22 -6.07 -3.25 7.99
CA LEU A 22 -6.31 -2.39 6.82
C LEU A 22 -5.66 -2.99 5.57
N PHE A 23 -4.38 -3.36 5.65
CA PHE A 23 -3.68 -3.97 4.52
C PHE A 23 -4.26 -5.35 4.19
N LEU A 24 -4.62 -6.16 5.19
CA LEU A 24 -5.26 -7.46 4.98
C LEU A 24 -6.59 -7.32 4.23
N SER A 25 -7.37 -6.28 4.53
CA SER A 25 -8.65 -6.04 3.86
C SER A 25 -8.49 -5.82 2.35
N ILE A 26 -7.36 -5.26 1.89
CA ILE A 26 -7.04 -5.10 0.47
C ILE A 26 -6.90 -6.47 -0.21
N PHE A 27 -6.23 -7.43 0.44
CA PHE A 27 -6.09 -8.79 -0.10
C PHE A 27 -7.41 -9.55 -0.07
N ILE A 28 -8.20 -9.42 1.00
CA ILE A 28 -9.54 -10.02 1.10
C ILE A 28 -10.44 -9.49 -0.01
N TYR A 29 -10.47 -8.16 -0.20
CA TYR A 29 -11.21 -7.54 -1.29
C TYR A 29 -10.78 -8.10 -2.64
N SER A 30 -9.47 -8.15 -2.90
CA SER A 30 -8.93 -8.66 -4.16
C SER A 30 -9.31 -10.13 -4.40
N LEU A 31 -9.34 -10.97 -3.36
CA LEU A 31 -9.71 -12.37 -3.48
C LEU A 31 -11.20 -12.56 -3.75
N ILE A 32 -12.07 -11.82 -3.03
CA ILE A 32 -13.54 -11.91 -3.19
C ILE A 32 -13.95 -11.56 -4.63
N PHE A 33 -13.34 -10.52 -5.22
CA PHE A 33 -13.67 -10.05 -6.56
C PHE A 33 -12.82 -10.67 -7.67
N ALA A 34 -11.93 -11.61 -7.33
CA ALA A 34 -11.08 -12.27 -8.32
C ALA A 34 -11.86 -13.12 -9.31
N SER A 35 -12.91 -13.82 -8.84
CA SER A 35 -13.68 -14.77 -9.64
C SER A 35 -14.82 -14.14 -10.43
N SER A 36 -15.39 -13.03 -9.94
CA SER A 36 -16.54 -12.40 -10.58
C SER A 36 -16.16 -11.51 -11.76
N GLY A 37 -14.92 -10.98 -11.79
CA GLY A 37 -14.48 -9.97 -12.76
C GLY A 37 -15.23 -8.64 -12.67
N ALA A 38 -16.28 -8.57 -11.85
CA ALA A 38 -17.16 -7.43 -11.64
C ALA A 38 -16.71 -6.70 -10.38
N TYR A 39 -15.81 -5.72 -10.57
CA TYR A 39 -15.33 -4.85 -9.50
C TYR A 39 -16.39 -3.77 -9.24
N PRO A 40 -16.97 -3.69 -8.04
CA PRO A 40 -18.05 -2.74 -7.75
C PRO A 40 -17.54 -1.30 -7.72
N VAL A 41 -16.24 -1.12 -7.48
CA VAL A 41 -15.58 0.18 -7.50
C VAL A 41 -15.08 0.43 -8.90
N LYS A 42 -15.85 1.22 -9.67
CA LYS A 42 -15.37 1.78 -10.94
C LYS A 42 -14.21 2.72 -10.65
N SER A 43 -13.19 2.69 -11.50
CA SER A 43 -12.13 3.69 -11.39
C SER A 43 -12.67 5.03 -11.86
N VAL A 44 -12.25 6.12 -11.21
CA VAL A 44 -12.57 7.50 -11.63
C VAL A 44 -12.08 7.76 -13.07
N CYS A 45 -11.17 6.93 -13.56
CA CYS A 45 -10.58 6.97 -14.89
C CYS A 45 -11.22 6.00 -15.89
N ASP A 46 -12.32 5.33 -15.52
CA ASP A 46 -13.01 4.42 -16.44
C ASP A 46 -13.76 5.20 -17.53
N ASP A 47 -14.19 6.43 -17.22
CA ASP A 47 -14.93 7.31 -18.14
C ASP A 47 -14.02 8.38 -18.80
N ILE A 48 -12.74 8.42 -18.45
CA ILE A 48 -11.77 9.38 -18.97
C ILE A 48 -10.67 8.61 -19.72
N ASP A 49 -10.71 8.68 -21.05
CA ASP A 49 -9.75 8.02 -21.95
C ASP A 49 -8.42 8.80 -22.02
N THR A 50 -7.90 9.19 -20.85
CA THR A 50 -6.60 9.84 -20.74
C THR A 50 -5.52 8.80 -20.45
N PRO A 51 -4.38 8.83 -21.17
CA PRO A 51 -3.22 7.98 -20.90
C PRO A 51 -2.53 8.29 -19.54
N ILE A 52 -3.17 9.10 -18.69
CA ILE A 52 -2.60 9.71 -17.49
C ILE A 52 -2.88 8.85 -16.24
N CYS A 53 -3.87 7.95 -16.28
CA CYS A 53 -4.31 7.25 -15.08
C CYS A 53 -3.51 5.98 -14.77
N ILE A 54 -2.38 6.16 -14.06
CA ILE A 54 -1.50 5.07 -13.63
C ILE A 54 -2.16 4.07 -12.66
N SER A 55 -3.23 4.45 -11.97
CA SER A 55 -3.98 3.56 -11.06
C SER A 55 -4.97 2.63 -11.77
N LYS A 56 -5.24 2.84 -13.08
CA LYS A 56 -6.18 2.02 -13.84
C LYS A 56 -5.76 0.55 -13.81
N GLY A 57 -6.74 -0.33 -13.60
CA GLY A 57 -6.51 -1.78 -13.56
C GLY A 57 -5.79 -2.31 -12.30
N LEU A 58 -5.40 -1.46 -11.34
CA LEU A 58 -4.62 -1.91 -10.17
C LEU A 58 -5.34 -2.96 -9.32
N SER A 59 -6.63 -2.76 -9.02
CA SER A 59 -7.42 -3.74 -8.26
C SER A 59 -7.58 -5.06 -9.01
N ARG A 60 -7.75 -5.01 -10.34
CA ARG A 60 -7.82 -6.21 -11.19
C ARG A 60 -6.51 -6.96 -11.21
N ALA A 61 -5.41 -6.22 -11.32
CA ALA A 61 -4.06 -6.78 -11.26
C ALA A 61 -3.81 -7.47 -9.92
N PHE A 62 -4.24 -6.89 -8.79
CA PHE A 62 -4.10 -7.51 -7.47
C PHE A 62 -4.83 -8.84 -7.37
N SER A 63 -6.05 -8.92 -7.90
CA SER A 63 -6.77 -10.19 -7.97
C SER A 63 -6.07 -11.24 -8.83
N GLN A 64 -5.51 -10.85 -9.98
CA GLN A 64 -4.70 -11.76 -10.81
C GLN A 64 -3.44 -12.24 -10.07
N ILE A 65 -2.78 -11.37 -9.29
CA ILE A 65 -1.66 -11.77 -8.43
C ILE A 65 -2.12 -12.80 -7.39
N MET A 66 -3.28 -12.58 -6.74
CA MET A 66 -3.85 -13.53 -5.79
C MET A 66 -4.22 -14.88 -6.41
N LEU A 67 -4.58 -14.90 -7.70
CA LEU A 67 -4.84 -16.12 -8.47
C LEU A 67 -3.56 -16.78 -9.03
N GLY A 68 -2.39 -16.16 -8.86
CA GLY A 68 -1.11 -16.65 -9.41
C GLY A 68 -0.85 -16.25 -10.86
N ASN A 69 -1.72 -15.47 -11.50
CA ASN A 69 -1.61 -15.04 -12.89
C ASN A 69 -0.74 -13.76 -13.01
N ILE A 70 0.57 -13.90 -12.76
CA ILE A 70 1.49 -12.76 -12.66
C ILE A 70 1.65 -11.99 -13.99
N GLU A 71 1.65 -12.67 -15.13
CA GLU A 71 1.79 -12.01 -16.43
C GLU A 71 0.56 -11.18 -16.79
N GLU A 72 -0.64 -11.69 -16.48
CA GLU A 72 -1.89 -10.93 -16.66
C GLU A 72 -1.97 -9.75 -15.67
N ALA A 73 -1.46 -9.89 -14.45
CA ALA A 73 -1.38 -8.77 -13.53
C ALA A 73 -0.50 -7.63 -14.06
N LYS A 74 0.62 -7.96 -14.73
CA LYS A 74 1.51 -6.97 -15.35
C LYS A 74 0.87 -6.30 -16.57
N SER A 75 0.13 -7.05 -17.38
CA SER A 75 -0.60 -6.51 -18.54
C SER A 75 -1.66 -5.50 -18.11
N LEU A 76 -2.37 -5.80 -17.01
CA LEU A 76 -3.39 -4.93 -16.42
C LEU A 76 -2.79 -3.68 -15.76
N ASN A 77 -1.67 -3.81 -15.05
CA ASN A 77 -0.95 -2.68 -14.49
C ASN A 77 0.52 -3.02 -14.23
N LYS A 78 1.44 -2.34 -14.93
CA LYS A 78 2.89 -2.56 -14.84
C LYS A 78 3.51 -2.30 -13.46
N HIS A 79 2.85 -1.54 -12.60
CA HIS A 79 3.33 -1.20 -11.25
C HIS A 79 2.72 -2.08 -10.15
N SER A 80 1.73 -2.90 -10.49
CA SER A 80 0.93 -3.68 -9.53
C SER A 80 1.78 -4.55 -8.61
N LEU A 81 2.79 -5.25 -9.14
CA LEU A 81 3.60 -6.18 -8.35
C LEU A 81 4.36 -5.51 -7.22
N LEU A 82 4.98 -4.35 -7.46
CA LEU A 82 5.72 -3.64 -6.42
C LEU A 82 4.79 -3.12 -5.33
N ILE A 83 3.62 -2.62 -5.72
CA ILE A 83 2.61 -2.10 -4.79
C ILE A 83 1.98 -3.25 -3.98
N PHE A 84 1.70 -4.37 -4.62
CA PHE A 84 1.23 -5.58 -3.94
C PHE A 84 2.25 -6.05 -2.91
N LEU A 85 3.54 -6.11 -3.29
CA LEU A 85 4.63 -6.47 -2.40
C LEU A 85 4.77 -5.49 -1.23
N PHE A 86 4.56 -4.19 -1.44
CA PHE A 86 4.54 -3.23 -0.34
C PHE A 86 3.52 -3.65 0.72
N PHE A 87 2.26 -3.89 0.33
CA PHE A 87 1.22 -4.27 1.29
C PHE A 87 1.52 -5.61 1.97
N LEU A 88 2.07 -6.58 1.22
CA LEU A 88 2.42 -7.89 1.77
C LEU A 88 3.54 -7.77 2.81
N ILE A 89 4.62 -7.08 2.46
CA ILE A 89 5.76 -6.85 3.36
C ILE A 89 5.31 -6.03 4.56
N GLN A 90 4.40 -5.06 4.38
CA GLN A 90 3.86 -4.28 5.49
C GLN A 90 3.11 -5.16 6.49
N ILE A 91 2.22 -6.07 6.08
CA ILE A 91 1.54 -6.99 7.00
C ILE A 91 2.54 -7.81 7.81
N ILE A 92 3.52 -8.43 7.12
CA ILE A 92 4.56 -9.23 7.76
C ILE A 92 5.33 -8.37 8.77
N SER A 93 5.71 -7.16 8.38
CA SER A 93 6.43 -6.22 9.23
C SER A 93 5.63 -5.82 10.47
N ARG A 94 4.31 -5.58 10.36
CA ARG A 94 3.46 -5.26 11.53
C ARG A 94 3.46 -6.38 12.56
N VAL A 95 3.38 -7.64 12.11
CA VAL A 95 3.43 -8.81 13.01
C VAL A 95 4.82 -8.94 13.63
N THR A 96 5.86 -8.99 12.79
CA THR A 96 7.25 -9.18 13.22
C THR A 96 7.72 -8.08 14.17
N LEU A 97 7.45 -6.81 13.86
CA LEU A 97 7.86 -5.68 14.70
C LEU A 97 7.03 -5.56 15.98
N SER A 98 5.78 -6.03 16.00
CA SER A 98 4.99 -6.12 17.24
C SER A 98 5.56 -7.16 18.20
N VAL A 99 6.00 -8.32 17.69
CA VAL A 99 6.71 -9.34 18.47
C VAL A 99 8.03 -8.77 19.00
N PHE A 100 8.86 -8.20 18.13
CA PHE A 100 10.14 -7.59 18.53
C PHE A 100 9.96 -6.47 19.55
N TYR A 101 8.93 -5.65 19.42
CA TYR A 101 8.64 -4.57 20.35
C TYR A 101 8.27 -5.09 21.75
N THR A 102 7.61 -6.24 21.83
CA THR A 102 7.19 -6.85 23.10
C THR A 102 8.38 -7.42 23.87
N ILE A 103 9.37 -7.97 23.16
CA ILE A 103 10.57 -8.59 23.77
C ILE A 103 11.76 -7.62 23.91
N SER A 104 11.77 -6.48 23.20
CA SER A 104 12.92 -5.58 23.17
C SER A 104 12.91 -4.57 24.32
N ILE A 105 14.07 -4.40 24.95
CA ILE A 105 14.33 -3.34 25.95
C ILE A 105 14.37 -1.96 25.27
N LYS A 106 14.84 -1.89 24.01
CA LYS A 106 15.01 -0.64 23.26
C LYS A 106 13.82 -0.32 22.35
N LYS A 107 12.63 -0.19 22.95
CA LYS A 107 11.35 0.09 22.25
C LYS A 107 11.42 1.25 21.25
N ARG A 108 12.07 2.36 21.60
CA ARG A 108 12.24 3.52 20.70
C ARG A 108 13.02 3.19 19.43
N MET A 109 14.02 2.30 19.50
CA MET A 109 14.78 1.88 18.34
C MET A 109 13.92 1.08 17.37
N VAL A 110 13.06 0.19 17.89
CA VAL A 110 12.10 -0.58 17.07
C VAL A 110 11.16 0.35 16.32
N ILE A 111 10.60 1.36 17.00
CA ILE A 111 9.71 2.35 16.38
C ILE A 111 10.44 3.14 15.28
N ASN A 112 11.66 3.60 15.53
CA ASN A 112 12.42 4.36 14.53
C ASN A 112 12.76 3.51 13.30
N LEU A 113 13.13 2.23 13.51
CA LEU A 113 13.38 1.30 12.42
C LEU A 113 12.12 1.01 11.61
N ASP A 114 10.98 0.84 12.26
CA ASP A 114 9.68 0.67 11.59
C ASP A 114 9.37 1.85 10.67
N ILE A 115 9.45 3.07 11.19
CA ILE A 115 9.19 4.30 10.42
C ILE A 115 10.14 4.39 9.22
N ALA A 116 11.44 4.21 9.44
CA ALA A 116 12.45 4.29 8.39
C ALA A 116 12.22 3.22 7.31
N PHE A 117 12.05 1.96 7.72
CA PHE A 117 11.82 0.84 6.82
C PHE A 117 10.54 1.03 6.00
N SER A 118 9.43 1.38 6.66
CA SER A 118 8.15 1.58 5.99
C SER A 118 8.18 2.75 5.00
N SER A 119 8.85 3.85 5.36
CA SER A 119 9.00 5.02 4.49
C SER A 119 9.85 4.71 3.25
N LEU A 120 11.00 4.04 3.43
CA LEU A 120 11.86 3.65 2.33
C LEU A 120 11.17 2.65 1.40
N LEU A 121 10.47 1.67 1.96
CA LEU A 121 9.71 0.69 1.19
C LEU A 121 8.59 1.36 0.39
N PHE A 122 7.88 2.33 0.98
CA PHE A 122 6.87 3.10 0.28
C PHE A 122 7.45 3.83 -0.92
N ILE A 123 8.53 4.60 -0.73
CA ILE A 123 9.20 5.33 -1.81
C ILE A 123 9.63 4.37 -2.93
N TYR A 124 10.22 3.24 -2.57
CA TYR A 124 10.69 2.25 -3.55
C TYR A 124 9.54 1.63 -4.35
N CYS A 125 8.49 1.15 -3.69
CA CYS A 125 7.39 0.44 -4.34
C CYS A 125 6.46 1.38 -5.12
N PHE A 126 6.26 2.61 -4.63
CA PHE A 126 5.36 3.59 -5.27
C PHE A 126 6.08 4.57 -6.21
N LYS A 127 7.39 4.41 -6.46
CA LYS A 127 8.16 5.35 -7.31
C LYS A 127 7.51 5.69 -8.64
N GLY A 128 6.90 4.72 -9.32
CA GLY A 128 6.24 4.93 -10.62
C GLY A 128 5.01 5.84 -10.52
N PHE A 129 4.24 5.69 -9.45
CA PHE A 129 3.10 6.57 -9.14
C PHE A 129 3.58 7.97 -8.72
N LEU A 130 4.62 8.04 -7.86
CA LEU A 130 5.17 9.31 -7.40
C LEU A 130 5.70 10.15 -8.56
N ILE A 131 6.46 9.55 -9.48
CA ILE A 131 6.97 10.26 -10.67
C ILE A 131 5.81 10.87 -11.46
N LYS A 132 4.76 10.10 -11.76
CA LYS A 132 3.63 10.62 -12.54
C LYS A 132 2.81 11.66 -11.79
N LEU A 133 2.65 11.50 -10.48
CA LEU A 133 2.01 12.49 -9.63
C LEU A 133 2.78 13.82 -9.72
N PHE A 134 4.10 13.79 -9.57
CA PHE A 134 4.94 14.98 -9.68
C PHE A 134 4.93 15.58 -11.08
N GLU A 135 5.03 14.78 -12.14
CA GLU A 135 4.87 15.26 -13.53
C GLU A 135 3.54 16.00 -13.68
N THR A 136 2.44 15.40 -13.22
CA THR A 136 1.10 15.99 -13.35
C THR A 136 1.02 17.29 -12.55
N PHE A 137 1.49 17.31 -11.31
CA PHE A 137 1.45 18.48 -10.44
C PHE A 137 2.31 19.64 -10.95
N PHE A 138 3.52 19.36 -11.46
CA PHE A 138 4.43 20.41 -11.96
C PHE A 138 4.19 20.80 -13.42
N SER A 139 3.39 20.03 -14.18
CA SER A 139 2.96 20.41 -15.54
C SER A 139 1.78 21.41 -15.55
N PHE A 140 1.29 21.83 -14.38
CA PHE A 140 0.17 22.77 -14.24
C PHE A 140 0.41 24.28 -14.49
N PRO A 141 1.54 24.82 -15.05
CA PRO A 141 1.59 26.26 -15.33
C PRO A 141 1.32 26.69 -16.79
N ASN A 142 0.95 25.85 -17.77
CA ASN A 142 0.92 26.33 -19.19
C ASN A 142 -0.26 25.96 -20.10
N THR A 143 -1.37 25.39 -19.63
CA THR A 143 -2.51 25.07 -20.53
C THR A 143 -3.86 25.51 -19.96
N TYR A 144 -3.98 26.82 -19.72
CA TYR A 144 -5.27 27.52 -19.69
C TYR A 144 -5.11 28.89 -20.38
N THR A 145 -4.96 28.88 -21.70
CA THR A 145 -5.32 30.04 -22.52
C THR A 145 -6.60 29.66 -23.26
N TYR A 146 -7.70 30.28 -22.81
CA TYR A 146 -9.01 30.29 -23.45
C TYR A 146 -8.93 30.84 -24.88
#